data_AF-A0A0N4X5F9-F1
#
_entry.id   AF-A0A0N4X5F9-F1
#
_cell.length_a   1.000
_cell.length_b   1.000
_cell.length_c   1.000
_cell.angle_alpha   90.00
_cell.angle_beta   90.00
_cell.angle_gamma   90.00
#
_symmetry.space_group_name_H-M   'P 1'
#
loop_
_entity.id
_entity.type
_entity.pdbx_description
1 polymer ?
#
loop_
_entity_poly.entity_id
_entity_poly.type
_entity_poly.pdbx_seq_one_letter_code
_entity_poly.pdbx_strand_id
1 'polypeptide(L)'
;MKYFQFFFPLTELIWAYADETFEAPQISCLNTPVSRTKQINTLFIFSIVCHILAVTSLVVIFLCHRQRSRMAHTLTSRFQFSENMTSSRLLITLSSIQLVIFLTYAVAIMYLRISFDPVKGSAPMQKSNIMSAYLVPFYTILLPLITMFFLVRVKQTRRSDIQSMVQVKSTGQEGWANYATQLQQQWS
;
A
#
# COMPACT_ATOMS: atom_id res chain seq x y z
N MET A 1 15.96 15.51 8.14
CA MET A 1 14.84 14.56 8.36
C MET A 1 14.99 13.21 7.64
N LYS A 2 16.13 12.88 6.98
CA LYS A 2 16.35 11.59 6.30
C LYS A 2 16.77 10.43 7.23
N TYR A 3 17.37 10.73 8.38
CA TYR A 3 17.85 9.72 9.34
C TYR A 3 16.75 9.05 10.17
N PHE A 4 15.57 9.69 10.28
CA PHE A 4 14.48 9.16 11.10
C PHE A 4 13.87 7.87 10.51
N GLN A 5 13.93 7.68 9.19
CA GLN A 5 13.41 6.47 8.53
C GLN A 5 14.19 5.20 8.89
N PHE A 6 15.46 5.32 9.28
CA PHE A 6 16.28 4.17 9.67
C PHE A 6 16.20 3.85 11.16
N PHE A 7 15.80 4.82 11.99
CA PHE A 7 15.77 4.65 13.43
C PHE A 7 14.84 3.52 13.86
N PHE A 8 13.60 3.53 13.34
CA PHE A 8 12.60 2.53 13.68
C PHE A 8 13.02 1.09 13.31
N PRO A 9 13.40 0.77 12.05
CA PRO A 9 13.85 -0.58 11.72
C PRO A 9 15.13 -1.00 12.45
N LEU A 10 16.04 -0.06 12.75
CA LEU A 10 17.22 -0.36 13.57
C LEU A 10 16.83 -0.75 15.00
N THR A 11 15.89 -0.02 15.62
CA THR A 11 15.42 -0.35 16.96
C THR A 11 14.70 -1.69 17.00
N GLU A 12 13.90 -2.02 15.98
CA GLU A 12 13.26 -3.33 15.85
C GLU A 12 14.29 -4.45 15.72
N LEU A 13 15.32 -4.26 14.91
CA LEU A 13 16.39 -5.23 14.72
C LEU A 13 17.16 -5.46 16.03
N ILE A 14 17.57 -4.38 16.70
CA ILE A 14 18.29 -4.47 17.99
C ILE A 14 17.42 -5.19 19.02
N TRP A 15 16.14 -4.80 19.16
CA TRP A 15 15.24 -5.45 20.11
C TRP A 15 14.99 -6.93 19.76
N ALA A 16 14.84 -7.24 18.47
CA ALA A 16 14.62 -8.60 18.00
C ALA A 16 15.79 -9.54 18.29
N TYR A 17 17.03 -9.03 18.30
CA TYR A 17 18.25 -9.84 18.33
C TYR A 17 19.24 -9.52 19.46
N ALA A 18 18.89 -8.65 20.42
CA ALA A 18 19.80 -8.17 21.47
C ALA A 18 20.60 -9.25 22.22
N ASP A 19 20.02 -10.45 22.38
CA ASP A 19 20.61 -11.54 23.18
C ASP A 19 20.97 -12.78 22.33
N GLU A 20 21.03 -12.64 21.01
CA GLU A 20 21.32 -13.77 20.12
C GLU A 20 22.83 -13.92 19.87
N THR A 21 23.37 -15.12 20.14
CA THR A 21 24.80 -15.42 19.96
C THR A 21 25.17 -15.85 18.54
N PHE A 22 24.18 -16.22 17.71
CA PHE A 22 24.34 -16.62 16.30
C PHE A 22 25.31 -17.77 16.05
N GLU A 23 25.58 -18.62 17.05
CA GLU A 23 26.52 -19.75 16.92
C GLU A 23 25.94 -20.93 16.10
N ALA A 24 24.61 -21.01 15.98
CA ALA A 24 23.94 -22.09 15.27
C ALA A 24 23.99 -21.89 13.74
N PRO A 25 24.25 -22.96 12.95
CA PRO A 25 24.28 -22.86 11.49
C PRO A 25 22.91 -22.48 10.92
N GLN A 26 22.90 -21.45 10.06
CA GLN A 26 21.70 -20.98 9.36
C GLN A 26 21.86 -21.12 7.85
N ILE A 27 20.78 -21.54 7.17
CA ILE A 27 20.73 -21.68 5.70
C ILE A 27 20.69 -20.30 5.03
N SER A 28 20.13 -19.28 5.70
CA SER A 28 19.95 -17.93 5.18
C SER A 28 19.88 -16.93 6.33
N CYS A 29 20.25 -15.67 6.07
CA CYS A 29 20.07 -14.54 6.98
C CYS A 29 18.59 -14.16 7.24
N LEU A 30 17.66 -14.71 6.44
CA LEU A 30 16.22 -14.55 6.66
C LEU A 30 15.65 -15.53 7.70
N ASN A 31 16.43 -16.56 8.07
CA ASN A 31 15.95 -17.53 9.05
C ASN A 31 15.96 -16.94 10.45
N THR A 32 14.82 -17.02 11.11
CA THR A 32 14.70 -16.68 12.53
C THR A 32 15.40 -17.75 13.38
N PRO A 33 16.34 -17.36 14.26
CA PRO A 33 16.88 -18.24 15.28
C PRO A 33 15.77 -18.76 16.19
N VAL A 34 15.88 -20.03 16.60
CA VAL A 34 14.82 -20.71 17.36
C VAL A 34 14.54 -19.97 18.68
N SER A 35 15.61 -19.55 19.36
CA SER A 35 15.65 -18.71 20.57
C SER A 35 14.86 -17.40 20.45
N ARG A 36 14.78 -16.79 19.26
CA ARG A 36 14.14 -15.48 19.03
C ARG A 36 12.77 -15.57 18.35
N THR A 37 12.24 -16.77 18.15
CA THR A 37 10.96 -17.00 17.46
C THR A 37 9.81 -16.22 18.10
N LYS A 38 9.77 -16.14 19.44
CA LYS A 38 8.71 -15.42 20.16
C LYS A 38 8.76 -13.92 19.89
N GLN A 39 9.94 -13.31 20.01
CA GLN A 39 10.15 -11.87 19.78
C GLN A 39 9.80 -11.49 18.35
N ILE A 40 10.28 -12.27 17.37
CA ILE A 40 9.97 -12.04 15.95
C ILE A 40 8.47 -12.18 15.67
N ASN A 41 7.79 -13.18 16.24
CA ASN A 41 6.34 -13.32 16.09
C ASN A 41 5.59 -12.12 16.70
N THR A 42 6.04 -11.60 17.85
CA THR A 42 5.46 -10.39 18.45
C THR A 42 5.59 -9.18 17.52
N LEU A 43 6.75 -8.99 16.88
CA LEU A 43 6.94 -7.93 15.89
C LEU A 43 6.03 -8.11 14.67
N PHE A 44 5.85 -9.35 14.18
CA PHE A 44 4.94 -9.61 13.07
C PHE A 44 3.49 -9.25 13.42
N ILE A 45 3.01 -9.67 14.59
CA ILE A 45 1.64 -9.34 15.04
C ILE A 45 1.48 -7.83 15.18
N PHE A 46 2.43 -7.17 15.85
CA PHE A 46 2.43 -5.73 16.03
C PHE A 46 2.41 -5.00 14.68
N SER A 47 3.27 -5.42 13.74
CA SER A 47 3.34 -4.85 12.39
C SER A 47 2.02 -4.98 11.63
N ILE A 48 1.36 -6.15 11.69
CA ILE A 48 0.05 -6.37 11.06
C ILE A 48 -1.00 -5.44 11.66
N VAL A 49 -1.07 -5.31 12.99
CA VAL A 49 -2.01 -4.43 13.68
C VAL A 49 -1.79 -2.97 13.26
N CYS A 50 -0.53 -2.50 13.29
CA CYS A 50 -0.18 -1.16 12.84
C CYS A 50 -0.56 -0.93 11.37
N HIS A 51 -0.36 -1.93 10.49
CA HIS A 51 -0.74 -1.83 9.08
C HIS A 51 -2.26 -1.70 8.89
N ILE A 52 -3.05 -2.47 9.64
CA ILE A 52 -4.52 -2.38 9.60
C ILE A 52 -4.97 -0.98 10.04
N LEU A 53 -4.40 -0.46 11.13
CA LEU A 53 -4.69 0.90 11.60
C LEU A 53 -4.29 1.97 10.57
N ALA A 54 -3.14 1.80 9.91
CA ALA A 54 -2.66 2.71 8.88
C ALA A 54 -3.59 2.72 7.65
N VAL A 55 -3.99 1.55 7.13
CA VAL A 55 -4.95 1.45 6.03
C VAL A 55 -6.29 2.06 6.40
N THR A 56 -6.80 1.78 7.61
CA THR A 56 -8.04 2.35 8.12
C THR A 56 -7.96 3.88 8.17
N SER A 57 -6.85 4.42 8.68
CA SER A 57 -6.61 5.86 8.74
C SER A 57 -6.55 6.50 7.34
N LEU A 58 -5.88 5.85 6.37
CA LEU A 58 -5.84 6.30 4.97
C LEU A 58 -7.24 6.35 4.35
N VAL A 59 -8.08 5.35 4.60
CA VAL A 59 -9.47 5.31 4.12
C VAL A 59 -10.29 6.44 4.76
N VAL A 60 -10.17 6.65 6.07
CA VAL A 60 -10.86 7.76 6.76
C VAL A 60 -10.43 9.11 6.19
N ILE A 61 -9.13 9.34 6.00
CA ILE A 61 -8.59 10.56 5.39
C ILE A 61 -9.16 10.76 3.98
N PHE A 62 -9.20 9.69 3.17
CA PHE A 62 -9.77 9.73 1.83
C PHE A 62 -11.26 10.14 1.84
N LEU A 63 -12.06 9.59 2.75
CA LEU A 63 -13.47 9.95 2.89
C LEU A 63 -13.64 11.41 3.34
N CYS A 64 -12.85 11.86 4.31
CA CYS A 64 -12.82 13.25 4.77
C CYS A 64 -12.44 14.22 3.64
N HIS A 65 -11.40 13.89 2.86
CA HIS A 65 -11.01 14.66 1.68
C HIS A 65 -12.12 14.70 0.63
N ARG A 66 -12.84 13.59 0.44
CA ARG A 66 -13.94 13.51 -0.54
C ARG A 66 -15.10 14.42 -0.14
N GLN A 67 -15.43 14.46 1.14
CA GLN A 67 -16.45 15.37 1.65
C GLN A 67 -16.02 16.83 1.50
N ARG A 68 -14.79 17.18 1.93
CA ARG A 68 -14.28 18.55 1.85
C ARG A 68 -14.12 19.05 0.42
N SER A 69 -13.74 18.18 -0.52
CA SER A 69 -13.63 18.52 -1.93
C SER A 69 -14.93 19.02 -2.54
N ARG A 70 -16.09 18.57 -2.03
CA ARG A 70 -17.42 19.03 -2.50
C ARG A 70 -17.73 20.46 -2.05
N MET A 71 -17.14 20.90 -0.95
CA MET A 71 -17.31 22.23 -0.36
C MET A 71 -16.24 23.23 -0.84
N ALA A 72 -15.37 22.83 -1.78
CA ALA A 72 -14.29 23.69 -2.25
C ALA A 72 -14.82 24.78 -3.19
N HIS A 73 -14.59 26.05 -2.82
CA HIS A 73 -15.05 27.23 -3.54
C HIS A 73 -14.04 27.76 -4.57
N THR A 74 -12.73 27.60 -4.33
CA THR A 74 -11.68 28.13 -5.23
C THR A 74 -11.14 27.05 -6.16
N LEU A 75 -10.70 27.46 -7.35
CA LEU A 75 -10.08 26.57 -8.34
C LEU A 75 -8.82 25.88 -7.77
N THR A 76 -7.98 26.64 -7.05
CA THR A 76 -6.77 26.11 -6.40
C THR A 76 -7.10 25.03 -5.38
N SER A 77 -8.12 25.25 -4.53
CA SER A 77 -8.55 24.26 -3.53
C SER A 77 -9.07 22.98 -4.20
N ARG A 78 -9.89 23.11 -5.25
CA ARG A 78 -10.38 21.96 -6.03
C ARG A 78 -9.24 21.16 -6.67
N PHE A 79 -8.24 21.86 -7.21
CA PHE A 79 -7.05 21.21 -7.79
C PHE A 79 -6.27 20.43 -6.73
N GLN A 80 -5.97 21.06 -5.58
CA GLN A 80 -5.27 20.41 -4.46
C GLN A 80 -6.03 19.19 -3.94
N PHE A 81 -7.36 19.28 -3.80
CA PHE A 81 -8.17 18.12 -3.40
C PHE A 81 -8.17 17.01 -4.45
N SER A 82 -8.23 17.34 -5.73
CA SER A 82 -8.15 16.35 -6.82
C SER A 82 -6.82 15.61 -6.84
N GLU A 83 -5.71 16.33 -6.63
CA GLU A 83 -4.38 15.75 -6.51
C GLU A 83 -4.26 14.88 -5.25
N ASN A 84 -4.66 15.40 -4.09
CA ASN A 84 -4.66 14.63 -2.83
C ASN A 84 -5.52 13.37 -2.93
N MET A 85 -6.68 13.43 -3.59
CA MET A 85 -7.54 12.27 -3.81
C MET A 85 -6.86 11.20 -4.65
N THR A 86 -6.15 11.63 -5.70
CA THR A 86 -5.39 10.75 -6.59
C THR A 86 -4.26 10.07 -5.81
N SER A 87 -3.51 10.83 -5.03
CA SER A 87 -2.44 10.32 -4.17
C SER A 87 -2.96 9.37 -3.09
N SER A 88 -4.05 9.72 -2.40
CA SER A 88 -4.69 8.84 -1.42
C SER A 88 -5.16 7.53 -2.05
N ARG A 89 -5.74 7.56 -3.26
CA ARG A 89 -6.15 6.33 -3.98
C ARG A 89 -4.97 5.43 -4.30
N LEU A 90 -3.83 6.00 -4.72
CA LEU A 90 -2.60 5.24 -4.93
C LEU A 90 -2.12 4.60 -3.62
N LEU A 91 -2.01 5.39 -2.55
CA LEU A 91 -1.55 4.91 -1.25
C LEU A 91 -2.44 3.79 -0.70
N ILE A 92 -3.76 3.96 -0.74
CA ILE A 92 -4.72 2.91 -0.33
C ILE A 92 -4.51 1.64 -1.16
N THR A 93 -4.33 1.76 -2.47
CA THR A 93 -4.11 0.60 -3.36
C THR A 93 -2.82 -0.13 -2.97
N LEU A 94 -1.71 0.59 -2.85
CA LEU A 94 -0.41 0.01 -2.47
C LEU A 94 -0.46 -0.63 -1.09
N SER A 95 -0.97 0.07 -0.08
CA SER A 95 -1.07 -0.44 1.29
C SER A 95 -2.01 -1.63 1.41
N SER A 96 -3.08 -1.69 0.60
CA SER A 96 -3.98 -2.85 0.58
C SER A 96 -3.29 -4.09 -0.02
N ILE A 97 -2.57 -3.93 -1.13
CA ILE A 97 -1.79 -5.01 -1.75
C ILE A 97 -0.70 -5.49 -0.79
N GLN A 98 0.00 -4.56 -0.14
CA GLN A 98 1.00 -4.85 0.88
C GLN A 98 0.39 -5.69 2.01
N LEU A 99 -0.74 -5.27 2.57
CA LEU A 99 -1.44 -6.00 3.63
C LEU A 99 -1.80 -7.42 3.21
N VAL A 100 -2.33 -7.62 2.00
CA VAL A 100 -2.67 -8.94 1.46
C VAL A 100 -1.42 -9.83 1.35
N ILE A 101 -0.30 -9.30 0.88
CA ILE A 101 0.96 -10.05 0.74
C ILE A 101 1.50 -10.46 2.12
N PHE A 102 1.53 -9.53 3.09
CA PHE A 102 1.99 -9.84 4.44
C PHE A 102 1.06 -10.83 5.16
N LEU A 103 -0.25 -10.73 4.97
CA LEU A 103 -1.21 -11.68 5.53
C LEU A 103 -1.02 -13.07 4.91
N THR A 104 -0.85 -13.15 3.58
CA THR A 104 -0.61 -14.41 2.87
C THR A 104 0.67 -15.07 3.36
N TYR A 105 1.74 -14.30 3.53
CA TYR A 105 3.00 -14.77 4.09
C TYR A 105 2.83 -15.29 5.53
N ALA A 106 2.13 -14.55 6.40
CA ALA A 106 1.88 -14.95 7.77
C ALA A 106 1.08 -16.26 7.86
N VAL A 107 0.03 -16.40 7.04
CA VAL A 107 -0.77 -17.62 6.95
C VAL A 107 0.07 -18.79 6.43
N ALA A 108 0.88 -18.60 5.39
CA ALA A 108 1.75 -19.63 4.84
C ALA A 108 2.77 -20.14 5.88
N ILE A 109 3.39 -19.24 6.64
CA ILE A 109 4.30 -19.60 7.73
C ILE A 109 3.56 -20.38 8.83
N MET A 110 2.39 -19.91 9.24
CA MET A 110 1.61 -20.57 10.28
C MET A 110 1.23 -21.99 9.85
N TYR A 111 0.79 -22.15 8.61
CA TYR A 111 0.48 -23.44 8.01
C TYR A 111 1.71 -24.38 7.98
N LEU A 112 2.86 -23.89 7.53
CA LEU A 112 4.11 -24.66 7.47
C LEU A 112 4.64 -25.04 8.86
N ARG A 113 4.34 -24.25 9.89
CA ARG A 113 4.69 -24.57 11.28
C ARG A 113 3.78 -25.63 11.88
N ILE A 114 2.46 -25.51 11.67
CA ILE A 114 1.46 -26.46 12.21
C ILE A 114 1.57 -27.82 11.53
N SER A 115 1.84 -27.84 10.21
CA SER A 115 1.89 -29.08 9.43
C SER A 115 3.22 -29.83 9.55
N PHE A 116 4.19 -29.28 10.29
CA PHE A 116 5.51 -29.90 10.43
C PHE A 116 5.53 -30.95 11.54
N ASP A 117 5.80 -32.20 11.15
CA ASP A 117 6.09 -33.28 12.07
C ASP A 117 7.60 -33.30 12.39
N PRO A 118 8.03 -33.03 13.63
CA PRO A 118 9.45 -33.02 13.99
C PRO A 118 10.11 -34.41 13.99
N VAL A 119 9.33 -35.51 14.01
CA VAL A 119 9.83 -36.88 14.04
C VAL A 119 10.06 -37.41 12.63
N LYS A 120 9.19 -37.06 11.68
CA LYS A 120 9.24 -37.52 10.28
C LYS A 120 9.79 -36.46 9.31
N GLY A 121 9.76 -35.19 9.69
CA GLY A 121 10.08 -34.06 8.83
C GLY A 121 11.55 -33.66 8.85
N SER A 122 12.08 -33.30 7.69
CA SER A 122 13.41 -32.72 7.56
C SER A 122 13.39 -31.23 7.96
N ALA A 123 14.11 -30.87 9.03
CA ALA A 123 14.21 -29.48 9.49
C ALA A 123 14.82 -28.53 8.43
N PRO A 124 15.86 -28.92 7.65
CA PRO A 124 16.33 -28.12 6.52
C PRO A 124 15.24 -27.88 5.45
N MET A 125 14.43 -28.90 5.16
CA MET A 125 13.33 -28.79 4.20
C MET A 125 12.26 -27.82 4.69
N GLN A 126 11.92 -27.86 5.99
CA GLN A 126 10.98 -26.90 6.59
C GLN A 126 11.47 -25.46 6.46
N LYS A 127 12.75 -25.19 6.81
CA LYS A 127 13.35 -23.87 6.69
C LYS A 127 13.38 -23.38 5.23
N SER A 128 13.68 -24.26 4.29
CA SER A 128 13.66 -23.94 2.86
C SER A 128 12.25 -23.59 2.38
N ASN A 129 11.22 -24.34 2.79
CA ASN A 129 9.82 -24.06 2.44
C ASN A 129 9.33 -22.72 3.01
N ILE A 130 9.71 -22.38 4.25
CA ILE A 130 9.41 -21.07 4.85
C ILE A 130 10.05 -19.93 4.03
N MET A 131 11.29 -20.12 3.58
CA MET A 131 11.98 -19.14 2.76
C MET A 131 11.34 -18.99 1.38
N SER A 132 10.89 -20.08 0.75
CA SER A 132 10.14 -20.03 -0.52
C SER A 132 8.79 -19.31 -0.38
N ALA A 133 8.18 -19.33 0.80
CA ALA A 133 6.96 -18.58 1.08
C ALA A 133 7.19 -17.07 1.27
N TYR A 134 8.44 -16.59 1.29
CA TYR A 134 8.76 -15.17 1.52
C TYR A 134 8.38 -14.30 0.30
N LEU A 135 7.21 -13.67 0.39
CA LEU A 135 6.64 -12.88 -0.72
C LEU A 135 7.06 -11.40 -0.76
N VAL A 136 7.77 -10.91 0.25
CA VAL A 136 8.13 -9.49 0.37
C VAL A 136 8.94 -8.96 -0.83
N PRO A 137 9.95 -9.68 -1.38
CA PRO A 137 10.71 -9.18 -2.53
C PRO A 137 9.86 -8.97 -3.77
N PHE A 138 8.83 -9.80 -3.97
CA PHE A 138 7.89 -9.64 -5.08
C PHE A 138 7.09 -8.34 -4.94
N TYR A 139 6.65 -8.00 -3.73
CA TYR A 139 5.99 -6.72 -3.50
C TYR A 139 6.90 -5.53 -3.81
N THR A 140 8.18 -5.59 -3.41
CA THR A 140 9.16 -4.53 -3.68
C THR A 140 9.33 -4.26 -5.18
N ILE A 141 9.28 -5.32 -6.01
CA ILE A 141 9.33 -5.19 -7.47
C ILE A 141 7.98 -4.71 -8.04
N LEU A 142 6.87 -5.17 -7.48
CA LEU A 142 5.52 -4.78 -7.92
C LEU A 142 5.21 -3.30 -7.60
N LEU A 143 5.73 -2.76 -6.51
CA LEU A 143 5.46 -1.39 -6.07
C LEU A 143 5.72 -0.33 -7.16
N PRO A 144 6.91 -0.24 -7.78
CA PRO A 144 7.14 0.72 -8.86
C PRO A 144 6.30 0.43 -10.11
N LEU A 145 6.02 -0.85 -10.42
CA LEU A 145 5.20 -1.24 -11.57
C LEU A 145 3.74 -0.78 -11.41
N ILE A 146 3.14 -1.05 -10.25
CA ILE A 146 1.78 -0.64 -9.92
C ILE A 146 1.69 0.89 -9.91
N THR A 147 2.68 1.56 -9.31
CA THR A 147 2.74 3.02 -9.27
C THR A 147 2.83 3.61 -10.68
N MET A 148 3.72 3.09 -11.53
CA MET A 148 3.87 3.54 -12.91
C MET A 148 2.58 3.34 -13.70
N PHE A 149 1.98 2.15 -13.62
CA PHE A 149 0.73 1.85 -14.30
C PHE A 149 -0.40 2.79 -13.85
N PHE A 150 -0.54 2.99 -12.54
CA PHE A 150 -1.54 3.90 -11.97
C PHE A 150 -1.34 5.34 -12.46
N LEU A 151 -0.11 5.85 -12.44
CA LEU A 151 0.19 7.21 -12.90
C LEU A 151 -0.06 7.39 -14.40
N VAL A 152 0.29 6.40 -15.22
CA VAL A 152 0.00 6.40 -16.67
C VAL A 152 -1.51 6.46 -16.90
N ARG A 153 -2.29 5.62 -16.20
CA ARG A 153 -3.76 5.62 -16.31
C ARG A 153 -4.35 6.96 -15.89
N VAL A 154 -3.92 7.51 -14.75
CA VAL A 154 -4.36 8.84 -14.29
C VAL A 154 -4.06 9.93 -15.31
N LYS A 155 -2.85 9.92 -15.89
CA LYS A 155 -2.45 10.88 -16.93
C LYS A 155 -3.33 10.76 -18.18
N GLN A 156 -3.61 9.53 -18.62
CA GLN A 156 -4.48 9.26 -19.77
C GLN A 156 -5.91 9.75 -19.51
N THR A 157 -6.50 9.41 -18.36
CA THR A 157 -7.84 9.88 -17.97
C THR A 157 -7.91 11.40 -17.92
N ARG A 158 -6.95 12.06 -17.24
CA ARG A 158 -6.92 13.53 -17.19
C ARG A 158 -6.84 14.17 -18.57
N ARG A 159 -6.03 13.61 -19.48
CA ARG A 159 -5.92 14.11 -20.86
C ARG A 159 -7.24 13.97 -21.61
N SER A 160 -7.91 12.82 -21.47
CA SER A 160 -9.22 12.57 -22.06
C SER A 160 -10.28 13.53 -21.53
N ASP A 161 -10.31 13.74 -20.21
CA ASP A 161 -11.26 14.66 -19.56
C ASP A 161 -11.09 16.09 -20.08
N ILE A 162 -9.85 16.58 -20.14
CA ILE A 162 -9.54 17.91 -20.70
C ILE A 162 -9.97 17.99 -22.17
N GLN A 163 -9.64 16.98 -22.98
CA GLN A 163 -10.02 16.96 -24.39
C GLN A 163 -11.54 16.97 -24.56
N SER A 164 -12.28 16.20 -23.77
CA SER A 164 -13.75 16.21 -23.79
C SER A 164 -14.35 17.56 -23.37
N MET A 165 -13.75 18.24 -22.40
CA MET A 165 -14.21 19.54 -21.92
C MET A 165 -13.96 20.65 -22.95
N VAL A 166 -12.83 20.58 -23.67
CA VAL A 166 -12.50 21.50 -24.76
C VAL A 166 -13.30 21.18 -26.05
N GLN A 167 -13.66 19.91 -26.26
CA GLN A 167 -14.48 19.46 -27.39
C GLN A 167 -15.99 19.69 -27.20
N VAL A 168 -16.45 20.21 -26.05
CA VAL A 168 -17.77 20.84 -25.96
C VAL A 168 -17.79 21.91 -27.04
N LYS A 169 -18.48 21.64 -28.17
CA LYS A 169 -18.48 22.52 -29.34
C LYS A 169 -18.84 23.92 -28.89
N SER A 170 -17.95 24.88 -29.10
CA SER A 170 -18.18 26.30 -28.80
C SER A 170 -18.80 27.05 -29.98
N THR A 171 -19.02 26.37 -31.10
CA THR A 171 -19.49 26.95 -32.36
C THR A 171 -20.67 26.16 -32.92
N GLY A 172 -21.61 26.88 -33.56
CA GLY A 172 -22.84 26.31 -34.14
C GLY A 172 -23.96 26.07 -33.12
N GLN A 173 -25.05 25.46 -33.60
CA GLN A 173 -26.30 25.28 -32.85
C GLN A 173 -26.12 24.38 -31.60
N GLU A 174 -25.25 23.37 -31.69
CA GLU A 174 -24.86 22.51 -30.56
C GLU A 174 -24.08 23.27 -29.49
N GLY A 175 -23.28 24.28 -29.86
CA GLY A 175 -22.56 25.10 -28.89
C GLY A 175 -23.45 26.09 -28.14
N TRP A 176 -24.43 26.66 -28.84
CA TRP A 176 -25.46 27.47 -28.19
C TRP A 176 -26.27 26.64 -27.19
N ALA A 177 -26.64 25.40 -27.54
CA ALA A 177 -27.37 24.51 -26.65
C ALA A 177 -26.57 24.14 -25.38
N ASN A 178 -25.26 23.90 -25.51
CA ASN A 178 -24.37 23.64 -24.37
C ASN A 178 -24.24 24.88 -23.45
N TYR A 179 -24.07 26.07 -24.02
CA TYR A 179 -24.03 27.32 -23.25
C TYR A 179 -25.36 27.63 -22.56
N ALA A 180 -26.48 27.47 -23.26
CA ALA A 180 -27.82 27.67 -22.71
C ALA A 180 -28.10 26.72 -21.54
N THR A 181 -27.68 25.46 -21.66
CA THR A 181 -27.82 24.46 -20.58
C THR A 181 -26.97 24.82 -19.36
N GLN A 182 -25.73 25.29 -19.56
CA GLN A 182 -24.88 25.75 -18.46
C GLN A 182 -25.42 27.02 -17.78
N LEU A 183 -25.91 27.99 -18.57
CA LEU A 183 -26.54 29.20 -18.05
C LEU A 183 -27.80 28.87 -17.24
N GLN A 184 -28.63 27.96 -17.74
CA GLN A 184 -29.83 27.52 -17.04
C GLN A 184 -29.49 26.84 -15.71
N GLN A 185 -28.45 26.00 -15.65
CA GLN A 185 -27.97 25.39 -14.41
C GLN A 185 -27.35 26.38 -13.42
N GLN A 186 -26.88 27.54 -13.88
CA GLN A 186 -26.34 28.59 -13.00
C GLN A 186 -27.42 29.51 -12.43
N TRP A 187 -28.57 29.60 -13.10
CA TRP A 187 -29.65 30.56 -12.78
C TRP A 187 -30.90 29.91 -12.17
N SER A 188 -30.97 28.57 -12.15
CA SER A 188 -31.93 27.78 -11.38
C SER A 188 -31.35 27.36 -10.03
#